data_AF-A0A5A8DIY8-F1
#
_entry.id   AF-A0A5A8DIY8-F1
#
_cell.length_a   1.000
_cell.length_b   1.000
_cell.length_c   1.000
_cell.angle_alpha   90.00
_cell.angle_beta   90.00
_cell.angle_gamma   90.00
#
_symmetry.space_group_name_H-M   'P 1'
#
loop_
_entity.id
_entity.type
_entity.pdbx_description
1 polymer ?
#
loop_
_entity_poly.entity_id
_entity_poly.type
_entity_poly.pdbx_seq_one_letter_code
_entity_poly.pdbx_strand_id
1 'polypeptide(L)'
;MAALESRMEAVLQEQLGLSRFSMSMAKVWLSKMGIAGEGGDPPSDSDALARVRAWLLQLLNGRARPADVDSWQRRCPEVLPKLTSCPVWDIGSSERLAWIRELQRNWREIRTEALALQGHGRAQGFQPYRAPSWAGDAATDGAGGAAASGAAGAAPGSGSPPQSSDSGFGGVPAAGAACAEATTAHKGGSWNVCYFALHGAVDTCETLRRCPRTAALLASVPRGYAHAMLSALAPGTSVVPHHGPTNKKLRLQLPLVVPPPVPGPDGGERSSCCLRVAGTEVPLCEGEPVLFDDSFEHEAWNRHPTQPRVVLIVDVWHPDLSDEEVKFLSFVHKANVRAAKAASATRGGAVSGSADFLTVLEDARGSPVPADLVFPRPPDLAE
;
A
#
# COMPACT_ATOMS: atom_id res chain seq x y z
N MET A 1 -2.61 25.27 26.27
CA MET A 1 -1.87 23.98 26.23
C MET A 1 -2.75 22.81 26.63
N ALA A 2 -3.29 22.73 27.85
CA ALA A 2 -4.15 21.62 28.30
C ALA A 2 -5.36 21.30 27.38
N ALA A 3 -6.01 22.32 26.81
CA ALA A 3 -7.11 22.13 25.85
C ALA A 3 -6.67 21.55 24.49
N LEU A 4 -5.43 21.82 24.06
CA LEU A 4 -4.88 21.26 22.81
C LEU A 4 -4.46 19.81 23.02
N GLU A 5 -3.81 19.51 24.16
CA GLU A 5 -3.42 18.16 24.54
C GLU A 5 -4.62 17.21 24.60
N SER A 6 -5.68 17.57 25.31
CA SER A 6 -6.90 16.75 25.39
C SER A 6 -7.54 16.49 24.02
N ARG A 7 -7.54 17.50 23.14
CA ARG A 7 -8.02 17.36 21.75
C ARG A 7 -7.14 16.43 20.92
N MET A 8 -5.82 16.47 21.11
CA MET A 8 -4.88 15.55 20.44
C MET A 8 -5.00 14.13 20.94
N GLU A 9 -5.26 13.93 22.22
CA GLU A 9 -5.58 12.62 22.78
C GLU A 9 -6.83 12.02 22.13
N ALA A 10 -7.87 12.83 21.90
CA ALA A 10 -9.06 12.40 21.18
C ALA A 10 -8.73 11.98 19.73
N VAL A 11 -7.91 12.75 19.00
CA VAL A 11 -7.45 12.36 17.65
C VAL A 11 -6.72 11.00 17.69
N LEU A 12 -5.81 10.82 18.65
CA LEU A 12 -5.05 9.57 18.80
C LEU A 12 -5.96 8.37 19.08
N GLN A 13 -6.97 8.53 19.92
CA GLN A 13 -7.87 7.45 20.30
C GLN A 13 -8.95 7.18 19.24
N GLU A 14 -9.63 8.21 18.76
CA GLU A 14 -10.81 8.11 17.90
C GLU A 14 -10.46 7.98 16.43
N GLN A 15 -9.50 8.78 15.96
CA GLN A 15 -9.10 8.74 14.54
C GLN A 15 -7.94 7.78 14.31
N LEU A 16 -6.97 7.69 15.24
CA LEU A 16 -5.82 6.81 15.06
C LEU A 16 -5.96 5.48 15.78
N GLY A 17 -7.04 5.22 16.51
CA GLY A 17 -7.37 3.89 17.06
C GLY A 17 -6.52 3.45 18.25
N LEU A 18 -5.82 4.36 18.93
CA LEU A 18 -5.00 4.00 20.08
C LEU A 18 -5.87 3.57 21.27
N SER A 19 -5.51 2.43 21.86
CA SER A 19 -6.14 1.95 23.08
C SER A 19 -5.82 2.85 24.28
N ARG A 20 -6.67 2.82 25.32
CA ARG A 20 -6.38 3.49 26.61
C ARG A 20 -5.03 3.09 27.21
N PHE A 21 -4.60 1.84 26.98
CA PHE A 21 -3.28 1.36 27.43
C PHE A 21 -2.13 2.06 26.68
N SER A 22 -2.30 2.31 25.38
CA SER A 22 -1.32 3.00 24.54
C SER A 22 -1.27 4.50 24.81
N MET A 23 -2.31 5.09 25.41
CA MET A 23 -2.40 6.54 25.63
C MET A 23 -1.34 7.09 26.58
N SER A 24 -0.86 6.32 27.56
CA SER A 24 0.23 6.76 28.45
C SER A 24 1.52 7.06 27.66
N MET A 25 1.89 6.17 26.73
CA MET A 25 3.01 6.39 25.82
C MET A 25 2.72 7.49 24.79
N ALA A 26 1.47 7.63 24.35
CA ALA A 26 1.09 8.68 23.43
C ALA A 26 1.28 10.08 24.03
N LYS A 27 0.98 10.27 25.33
CA LYS A 27 1.25 11.53 26.05
C LYS A 27 2.74 11.89 26.07
N VAL A 28 3.63 10.91 26.22
CA VAL A 28 5.09 11.13 26.13
C VAL A 28 5.47 11.69 24.76
N TRP A 29 4.88 11.15 23.68
CA TRP A 29 5.09 11.66 22.33
C TRP A 29 4.54 13.07 22.13
N LEU A 30 3.34 13.36 22.63
CA LEU A 30 2.78 14.72 22.58
C LEU A 30 3.67 15.72 23.33
N SER A 31 4.26 15.32 24.45
CA SER A 31 5.20 16.17 25.18
C SER A 31 6.48 16.44 24.38
N LYS A 32 7.08 15.42 23.77
CA LYS A 32 8.24 15.58 22.87
C LYS A 32 7.96 16.51 21.69
N MET A 33 6.72 16.52 21.18
CA MET A 33 6.30 17.41 20.10
C MET A 33 6.09 18.87 20.55
N GLY A 34 6.20 19.18 21.84
CA GLY A 34 5.83 20.47 22.40
C GLY A 34 4.32 20.72 22.44
N ILE A 35 3.50 19.67 22.35
CA ILE A 35 2.03 19.75 22.46
C ILE A 35 1.59 19.67 23.93
N ALA A 36 2.32 18.90 24.75
CA ALA A 36 2.08 18.76 26.19
C ALA A 36 3.25 19.33 27.02
N GLY A 37 2.96 20.32 27.87
CA GLY A 37 3.95 21.01 28.72
C GLY A 37 3.53 22.43 29.11
N GLU A 38 3.96 22.89 30.28
CA GLU A 38 3.82 24.28 30.71
C GLU A 38 4.81 25.17 29.95
N GLY A 39 4.39 26.39 29.60
CA GLY A 39 5.09 27.28 28.67
C GLY A 39 6.60 27.39 28.93
N GLY A 40 7.39 26.92 27.98
CA GLY A 40 8.85 26.97 27.93
C GLY A 40 9.32 26.75 26.48
N ASP A 41 10.63 26.83 26.25
CA ASP A 41 11.21 26.58 24.94
C ASP A 41 10.84 25.17 24.42
N PRO A 42 10.58 25.00 23.12
CA PRO A 42 10.25 23.70 22.56
C PRO A 42 11.39 22.70 22.88
N PRO A 43 11.06 21.43 23.21
CA PRO A 43 12.07 20.40 23.45
C PRO A 43 13.04 20.30 22.27
N SER A 44 14.30 19.89 22.51
CA SER A 44 15.31 19.71 21.44
C SER A 44 14.83 18.83 20.29
N ASP A 45 13.94 17.88 20.57
CA ASP A 45 13.40 16.90 19.61
C ASP A 45 12.15 17.41 18.87
N SER A 46 11.65 18.60 19.22
CA SER A 46 10.43 19.20 18.65
C SER A 46 10.51 19.38 17.15
N ASP A 47 11.68 19.74 16.64
CA ASP A 47 11.92 19.88 15.20
C ASP A 47 12.01 18.51 14.51
N ALA A 48 12.55 17.50 15.20
CA ALA A 48 12.60 16.14 14.69
C ALA A 48 11.20 15.55 14.47
N LEU A 49 10.17 16.02 15.20
CA LEU A 49 8.77 15.57 15.06
C LEU A 49 7.87 16.58 14.33
N ALA A 50 8.45 17.59 13.67
CA ALA A 50 7.68 18.71 13.13
C ALA A 50 6.61 18.31 12.10
N ARG A 51 6.85 17.30 11.23
CA ARG A 51 5.82 16.88 10.25
C ARG A 51 4.74 16.05 10.91
N VAL A 52 5.09 15.18 11.85
CA VAL A 52 4.10 14.45 12.63
C VAL A 52 3.21 15.41 13.41
N ARG A 53 3.77 16.43 14.06
CA ARG A 53 2.98 17.49 14.73
C ARG A 53 2.05 18.19 13.74
N ALA A 54 2.54 18.59 12.57
CA ALA A 54 1.73 19.23 11.54
C ALA A 54 0.60 18.32 11.04
N TRP A 55 0.88 17.02 10.88
CA TRP A 55 -0.10 16.01 10.50
C TRP A 55 -1.18 15.81 11.57
N LEU A 56 -0.81 15.72 12.85
CA LEU A 56 -1.80 15.62 13.94
C LEU A 56 -2.70 16.86 14.02
N LEU A 57 -2.14 18.06 13.80
CA LEU A 57 -2.91 19.30 13.69
C LEU A 57 -3.86 19.28 12.48
N GLN A 58 -3.42 18.71 11.37
CA GLN A 58 -4.25 18.52 10.18
C GLN A 58 -5.46 17.62 10.47
N LEU A 59 -5.22 16.46 11.12
CA LEU A 59 -6.27 15.53 11.56
C LEU A 59 -7.23 16.17 12.56
N LEU A 60 -6.69 16.95 13.51
CA LEU A 60 -7.49 17.69 14.48
C LEU A 60 -8.44 18.71 13.81
N ASN A 61 -8.04 19.24 12.65
CA ASN A 61 -8.85 20.14 11.83
C ASN A 61 -9.77 19.38 10.86
N GLY A 62 -9.94 18.07 11.04
CA GLY A 62 -10.81 17.23 10.19
C GLY A 62 -10.29 17.02 8.78
N ARG A 63 -8.97 17.19 8.56
CA ARG A 63 -8.35 17.05 7.24
C ARG A 63 -7.45 15.82 7.19
N ALA A 64 -7.77 14.89 6.30
CA ALA A 64 -6.93 13.71 6.04
C ALA A 64 -5.69 14.03 5.18
N ARG A 65 -5.73 15.15 4.45
CA ARG A 65 -4.71 15.56 3.46
C ARG A 65 -4.41 17.08 3.55
N PRO A 66 -3.20 17.51 3.13
CA PRO A 66 -2.89 18.92 2.91
C PRO A 66 -3.76 19.52 1.80
N ALA A 67 -3.99 20.84 1.84
CA ALA A 67 -4.80 21.51 0.82
C ALA A 67 -4.09 21.60 -0.55
N ASP A 68 -2.76 21.60 -0.53
CA ASP A 68 -1.84 21.69 -1.65
C ASP A 68 -1.34 20.32 -2.13
N VAL A 69 -2.06 19.23 -1.80
CA VAL A 69 -1.72 17.87 -2.24
C VAL A 69 -1.74 17.76 -3.77
N ASP A 70 -0.79 16.99 -4.33
CA ASP A 70 -0.73 16.74 -5.77
C ASP A 70 -2.04 16.15 -6.28
N SER A 71 -2.41 16.55 -7.49
CA SER A 71 -3.58 16.03 -8.19
C SER A 71 -3.64 14.51 -8.27
N TRP A 72 -2.49 13.87 -8.47
CA TRP A 72 -2.33 12.43 -8.56
C TRP A 72 -2.31 11.73 -7.20
N GLN A 73 -2.33 12.46 -6.08
CA GLN A 73 -2.38 11.92 -4.72
C GLN A 73 -3.71 12.25 -4.01
N ARG A 74 -4.62 12.98 -4.66
CA ARG A 74 -5.86 13.49 -4.03
C ARG A 74 -6.75 12.42 -3.39
N ARG A 75 -6.73 11.19 -3.93
CA ARG A 75 -7.52 10.06 -3.41
C ARG A 75 -6.73 9.13 -2.49
N CYS A 76 -5.46 9.43 -2.20
CA CYS A 76 -4.73 8.73 -1.15
C CYS A 76 -5.44 8.98 0.20
N PRO A 77 -5.74 7.93 0.99
CA PRO A 77 -6.45 8.08 2.26
C PRO A 77 -5.77 9.06 3.23
N GLU A 78 -4.44 9.02 3.30
CA GLU A 78 -3.68 9.79 4.28
C GLU A 78 -2.41 10.37 3.65
N VAL A 79 -2.20 11.68 3.79
CA VAL A 79 -0.99 12.33 3.27
C VAL A 79 -0.36 13.15 4.38
N LEU A 80 0.89 12.82 4.73
CA LEU A 80 1.74 13.63 5.58
C LEU A 80 2.23 14.86 4.81
N PRO A 81 2.11 16.06 5.40
CA PRO A 81 2.63 17.27 4.80
C PRO A 81 4.17 17.29 4.78
N LYS A 82 4.73 18.01 3.80
CA LYS A 82 6.18 18.33 3.69
C LYS A 82 7.12 17.12 3.49
N LEU A 83 6.60 15.99 3.02
CA LEU A 83 7.44 14.96 2.43
C LEU A 83 7.66 15.30 0.95
N THR A 84 8.87 15.05 0.45
CA THR A 84 9.19 15.18 -0.98
C THR A 84 8.22 14.32 -1.78
N SER A 85 7.52 14.92 -2.73
CA SER A 85 6.52 14.21 -3.53
C SER A 85 7.07 13.97 -4.93
N CYS A 86 7.40 12.72 -5.22
CA CYS A 86 7.90 12.30 -6.53
C CYS A 86 7.26 10.95 -6.91
N PRO A 87 6.61 10.84 -8.10
CA PRO A 87 5.97 9.59 -8.51
C PRO A 87 6.97 8.44 -8.63
N VAL A 88 8.08 8.64 -9.34
CA VAL A 88 9.12 7.64 -9.58
C VAL A 88 10.46 8.21 -9.15
N TRP A 89 11.17 7.49 -8.30
CA TRP A 89 12.40 7.96 -7.65
C TRP A 89 13.63 7.44 -8.39
N ASP A 90 14.61 8.33 -8.59
CA ASP A 90 15.91 7.94 -9.13
C ASP A 90 16.74 7.18 -8.07
N ILE A 91 17.02 5.91 -8.36
CA ILE A 91 17.81 5.01 -7.53
C ILE A 91 19.31 5.20 -7.79
N GLY A 92 19.70 5.61 -9.01
CA GLY A 92 21.09 5.58 -9.48
C GLY A 92 21.98 6.58 -8.76
N SER A 93 21.47 7.79 -8.53
CA SER A 93 22.24 8.92 -8.00
C SER A 93 22.22 9.05 -6.46
N SER A 94 21.37 8.29 -5.77
CA SER A 94 21.12 8.49 -4.34
C SER A 94 21.91 7.52 -3.45
N GLU A 95 22.89 8.03 -2.71
CA GLU A 95 23.61 7.27 -1.68
C GLU A 95 22.66 6.72 -0.60
N ARG A 96 21.59 7.45 -0.27
CA ARG A 96 20.57 7.00 0.69
C ARG A 96 19.81 5.75 0.22
N LEU A 97 19.82 5.49 -1.09
CA LEU A 97 19.15 4.35 -1.73
C LEU A 97 20.13 3.27 -2.17
N ALA A 98 21.42 3.36 -1.81
CA ALA A 98 22.45 2.41 -2.22
C ALA A 98 22.17 0.96 -1.81
N TRP A 99 21.38 0.74 -0.75
CA TRP A 99 20.95 -0.59 -0.29
C TRP A 99 20.12 -1.34 -1.35
N ILE A 100 19.42 -0.63 -2.25
CA ILE A 100 18.66 -1.24 -3.35
C ILE A 100 19.59 -2.02 -4.29
N ARG A 101 20.84 -1.54 -4.47
CA ARG A 101 21.85 -2.23 -5.29
C ARG A 101 22.16 -3.62 -4.76
N GLU A 102 22.02 -3.86 -3.45
CA GLU A 102 22.22 -5.19 -2.88
C GLU A 102 21.09 -6.15 -3.30
N LEU A 103 19.83 -5.71 -3.24
CA LEU A 103 18.70 -6.51 -3.76
C LEU A 103 18.85 -6.76 -5.25
N GLN A 104 19.23 -5.74 -6.02
CA GLN A 104 19.50 -5.86 -7.45
C GLN A 104 20.60 -6.89 -7.71
N ARG A 105 21.78 -6.82 -7.06
CA ARG A 105 22.86 -7.78 -7.30
C ARG A 105 22.46 -9.23 -7.02
N ASN A 106 21.57 -9.45 -6.07
CA ASN A 106 21.12 -10.79 -5.65
C ASN A 106 19.79 -11.21 -6.28
N TRP A 107 19.28 -10.51 -7.30
CA TRP A 107 17.94 -10.74 -7.86
C TRP A 107 17.70 -12.18 -8.34
N ARG A 108 18.75 -12.84 -8.85
CA ARG A 108 18.67 -14.23 -9.32
C ARG A 108 18.47 -15.22 -8.18
N GLU A 109 19.17 -15.04 -7.06
CA GLU A 109 18.98 -15.87 -5.86
C GLU A 109 17.57 -15.69 -5.29
N ILE A 110 17.09 -14.44 -5.23
CA ILE A 110 15.72 -14.12 -4.82
C ILE A 110 14.70 -14.79 -5.75
N ARG A 111 14.93 -14.74 -7.08
CA ARG A 111 14.09 -15.41 -8.08
C ARG A 111 14.05 -16.92 -7.84
N THR A 112 15.20 -17.57 -7.65
CA THR A 112 15.27 -19.02 -7.43
C THR A 112 14.47 -19.42 -6.19
N GLU A 113 14.63 -18.70 -5.08
CA GLU A 113 13.83 -18.95 -3.87
C GLU A 113 12.33 -18.70 -4.09
N ALA A 114 11.97 -17.63 -4.82
CA ALA A 114 10.58 -17.32 -5.14
C ALA A 114 9.91 -18.41 -6.00
N LEU A 115 10.62 -18.95 -6.99
CA LEU A 115 10.13 -20.06 -7.83
C LEU A 115 10.04 -21.37 -7.05
N ALA A 116 10.94 -21.60 -6.09
CA ALA A 116 10.89 -22.79 -5.22
C ALA A 116 9.66 -22.80 -4.30
N LEU A 117 8.99 -21.66 -4.06
CA LEU A 117 7.72 -21.60 -3.33
C LEU A 117 6.54 -22.17 -4.14
N GLN A 118 6.70 -22.42 -5.45
CA GLN A 118 5.69 -23.10 -6.24
C GLN A 118 5.44 -24.53 -5.78
N GLY A 119 4.18 -24.98 -5.87
CA GLY A 119 3.81 -26.37 -5.59
C GLY A 119 3.78 -26.75 -4.11
N HIS A 120 4.18 -25.84 -3.21
CA HIS A 120 4.02 -26.03 -1.77
C HIS A 120 2.57 -25.71 -1.37
N GLY A 121 1.97 -26.61 -0.59
CA GLY A 121 0.52 -26.71 -0.40
C GLY A 121 -0.18 -25.46 0.17
N ARG A 122 -1.53 -25.52 0.12
CA ARG A 122 -2.54 -24.46 0.34
C ARG A 122 -2.34 -23.47 1.49
N ALA A 123 -1.45 -23.71 2.47
CA ALA A 123 -1.28 -22.87 3.64
C ALA A 123 0.05 -22.08 3.69
N GLN A 124 0.98 -22.29 2.75
CA GLN A 124 2.40 -21.97 2.94
C GLN A 124 3.11 -21.49 1.65
N GLY A 125 2.44 -20.63 0.87
CA GLY A 125 2.97 -20.13 -0.40
C GLY A 125 2.21 -18.91 -0.93
N PHE A 126 2.07 -18.82 -2.25
CA PHE A 126 1.21 -17.82 -2.88
C PHE A 126 -0.25 -18.00 -2.43
N GLN A 127 -0.96 -16.90 -2.27
CA GLN A 127 -2.39 -16.85 -1.97
C GLN A 127 -3.06 -15.77 -2.84
N PRO A 128 -4.34 -15.89 -3.21
CA PRO A 128 -5.05 -14.85 -3.93
C PRO A 128 -4.97 -13.50 -3.22
N TYR A 129 -4.68 -12.43 -3.95
CA TYR A 129 -4.73 -11.08 -3.39
C TYR A 129 -6.18 -10.68 -3.12
N ARG A 130 -6.41 -10.11 -1.94
CA ARG A 130 -7.68 -9.50 -1.56
C ARG A 130 -7.41 -8.07 -1.15
N ALA A 131 -8.05 -7.13 -1.82
CA ALA A 131 -7.97 -5.73 -1.46
C ALA A 131 -8.67 -5.50 -0.12
N PRO A 132 -8.09 -4.68 0.77
CA PRO A 132 -8.84 -4.15 1.91
C PRO A 132 -9.98 -3.25 1.43
N SER A 133 -11.03 -3.12 2.24
CA SER A 133 -12.24 -2.37 1.90
C SER A 133 -12.00 -0.91 1.49
N TRP A 134 -10.95 -0.27 2.00
CA TRP A 134 -10.58 1.11 1.62
C TRP A 134 -9.95 1.24 0.22
N ALA A 135 -9.49 0.13 -0.38
CA ALA A 135 -8.91 0.11 -1.72
C ALA A 135 -9.96 -0.18 -2.82
N GLY A 136 -11.22 -0.35 -2.42
CA GLY A 136 -12.29 -0.85 -3.29
C GLY A 136 -13.02 0.18 -4.14
N ASP A 137 -12.80 1.48 -3.91
CA ASP A 137 -13.45 2.55 -4.68
C ASP A 137 -12.68 2.80 -5.98
N ALA A 138 -12.78 1.85 -6.91
CA ALA A 138 -12.44 2.09 -8.30
C ALA A 138 -13.41 3.13 -8.87
N ALA A 139 -12.86 4.22 -9.40
CA ALA A 139 -13.57 5.32 -9.99
C ALA A 139 -14.67 4.87 -10.99
N THR A 140 -15.93 5.09 -10.65
CA THR A 140 -16.98 5.31 -11.64
C THR A 140 -17.32 6.79 -11.65
N ASP A 141 -16.43 7.61 -12.20
CA ASP A 141 -16.77 8.97 -12.63
C ASP A 141 -16.52 9.04 -14.13
N GLY A 142 -17.62 9.22 -14.87
CA GLY A 142 -17.67 9.09 -16.32
C GLY A 142 -16.82 10.12 -17.05
N ALA A 143 -15.90 9.62 -17.86
CA ALA A 143 -15.45 10.31 -19.06
C ALA A 143 -16.06 9.58 -20.26
N GLY A 144 -17.31 9.92 -20.57
CA GLY A 144 -17.96 9.53 -21.82
C GLY A 144 -17.20 10.13 -23.00
N GLY A 145 -16.85 9.27 -23.95
CA GLY A 145 -16.14 9.64 -25.17
C GLY A 145 -16.91 10.67 -26.00
N ALA A 146 -16.17 11.63 -26.54
CA ALA A 146 -16.65 12.50 -27.59
C ALA A 146 -16.83 11.68 -28.87
N ALA A 147 -18.09 11.52 -29.31
CA ALA A 147 -18.43 11.21 -30.68
C ALA A 147 -19.61 12.11 -31.07
N ALA A 148 -19.38 12.94 -32.09
CA ALA A 148 -20.33 13.89 -32.64
C ALA A 148 -21.40 13.18 -33.50
N SER A 149 -22.67 13.58 -33.36
CA SER A 149 -23.60 13.98 -34.45
C SER A 149 -25.06 13.95 -33.99
N GLY A 150 -25.86 14.94 -34.43
CA GLY A 150 -27.30 14.75 -34.66
C GLY A 150 -28.31 15.38 -33.70
N ALA A 151 -28.61 16.66 -33.94
CA ALA A 151 -29.96 17.28 -33.98
C ALA A 151 -30.94 17.27 -32.77
N ALA A 152 -31.25 18.51 -32.37
CA ALA A 152 -32.58 19.10 -32.10
C ALA A 152 -33.31 18.89 -30.76
N GLY A 153 -33.64 20.02 -30.11
CA GLY A 153 -34.97 20.22 -29.51
C GLY A 153 -35.06 20.70 -28.05
N ALA A 154 -35.29 22.00 -27.89
CA ALA A 154 -36.06 22.66 -26.81
C ALA A 154 -35.49 22.78 -25.37
N ALA A 155 -35.56 24.02 -24.87
CA ALA A 155 -35.52 24.44 -23.47
C ALA A 155 -36.95 24.89 -23.03
N PRO A 156 -37.21 25.42 -21.81
CA PRO A 156 -36.46 25.39 -20.55
C PRO A 156 -37.33 24.92 -19.35
N GLY A 157 -36.70 24.61 -18.20
CA GLY A 157 -37.40 24.32 -16.95
C GLY A 157 -36.58 24.70 -15.74
N SER A 158 -37.00 25.78 -15.08
CA SER A 158 -36.50 26.33 -13.82
C SER A 158 -36.58 25.31 -12.67
N GLY A 159 -35.49 25.22 -11.88
CA GLY A 159 -35.50 24.52 -10.60
C GLY A 159 -34.18 24.72 -9.87
N SER A 160 -34.16 25.69 -8.96
CA SER A 160 -33.09 25.82 -7.96
C SER A 160 -33.02 24.53 -7.12
N PRO A 161 -31.86 23.91 -6.92
CA PRO A 161 -31.72 22.87 -5.92
C PRO A 161 -31.54 23.49 -4.52
N PRO A 162 -32.10 22.84 -3.47
CA PRO A 162 -31.94 23.27 -2.10
C PRO A 162 -30.52 22.98 -1.59
N GLN A 163 -30.09 23.83 -0.67
CA GLN A 163 -28.92 23.65 0.17
C GLN A 163 -29.05 22.34 0.96
N SER A 164 -28.08 21.43 0.81
CA SER A 164 -27.85 20.36 1.78
C SER A 164 -26.45 20.55 2.37
N SER A 165 -26.44 20.83 3.66
CA SER A 165 -25.28 20.86 4.55
C SER A 165 -24.50 19.55 4.49
N ASP A 166 -23.30 19.60 3.93
CA ASP A 166 -22.37 18.48 3.94
C ASP A 166 -21.47 18.59 5.17
N SER A 167 -21.97 18.08 6.28
CA SER A 167 -21.19 17.77 7.48
C SER A 167 -20.97 16.26 7.52
N GLY A 168 -19.89 15.81 6.88
CA GLY A 168 -19.53 14.39 6.74
C GLY A 168 -18.06 14.15 7.10
N PHE A 169 -17.81 13.89 8.39
CA PHE A 169 -16.50 13.76 9.02
C PHE A 169 -15.67 12.58 8.47
N GLY A 170 -14.42 12.88 8.07
CA GLY A 170 -13.39 11.87 7.85
C GLY A 170 -12.74 11.45 9.17
N GLY A 171 -13.25 10.38 9.76
CA GLY A 171 -12.52 9.56 10.73
C GLY A 171 -12.10 8.24 10.07
N VAL A 172 -11.09 7.57 10.61
CA VAL A 172 -10.84 6.15 10.29
C VAL A 172 -12.11 5.38 10.65
N PRO A 173 -12.72 4.60 9.74
CA PRO A 173 -13.96 3.93 10.06
C PRO A 173 -13.68 2.86 11.13
N ALA A 174 -14.35 3.01 12.28
CA ALA A 174 -14.63 1.87 13.14
C ALA A 174 -15.43 0.86 12.29
N ALA A 175 -15.02 -0.41 12.34
CA ALA A 175 -15.68 -1.51 11.63
C ALA A 175 -17.19 -1.50 11.92
N GLY A 176 -18.00 -1.20 10.90
CA GLY A 176 -19.45 -1.07 11.02
C GLY A 176 -20.13 -0.85 9.68
N ALA A 177 -20.36 -1.96 8.97
CA ALA A 177 -21.42 -2.22 7.99
C ALA A 177 -21.69 -1.22 6.84
N ALA A 178 -21.12 -1.54 5.68
CA ALA A 178 -21.85 -1.51 4.40
C ALA A 178 -21.36 -2.69 3.56
N CYS A 179 -22.29 -3.54 3.12
CA CYS A 179 -22.00 -4.75 2.35
C CYS A 179 -21.53 -4.35 0.94
N ALA A 180 -20.24 -4.52 0.67
CA ALA A 180 -19.69 -4.47 -0.69
C ALA A 180 -19.07 -5.84 -0.98
N GLU A 181 -19.51 -6.48 -2.07
CA GLU A 181 -18.79 -7.60 -2.67
C GLU A 181 -17.31 -7.25 -2.79
N ALA A 182 -16.43 -8.22 -2.56
CA ALA A 182 -14.99 -8.04 -2.69
C ALA A 182 -14.66 -7.49 -4.09
N THR A 183 -14.47 -6.18 -4.21
CA THR A 183 -14.17 -5.54 -5.48
C THR A 183 -12.82 -6.07 -5.94
N THR A 184 -12.82 -6.67 -7.13
CA THR A 184 -11.62 -7.30 -7.65
C THR A 184 -10.64 -6.19 -8.01
N ALA A 185 -9.56 -6.03 -7.24
CA ALA A 185 -8.52 -5.01 -7.49
C ALA A 185 -7.77 -5.21 -8.81
N HIS A 186 -8.16 -6.20 -9.60
CA HIS A 186 -7.63 -6.52 -10.91
C HIS A 186 -8.74 -6.97 -11.86
N LYS A 187 -8.50 -6.82 -13.16
CA LYS A 187 -9.30 -7.31 -14.27
C LYS A 187 -8.53 -8.39 -15.03
N GLY A 188 -9.18 -9.49 -15.37
CA GLY A 188 -8.57 -10.61 -16.11
C GLY A 188 -7.55 -11.42 -15.31
N GLY A 189 -7.40 -12.71 -15.65
CA GLY A 189 -6.51 -13.65 -14.99
C GLY A 189 -6.63 -13.65 -13.46
N SER A 190 -5.51 -13.84 -12.75
CA SER A 190 -5.43 -13.85 -11.30
C SER A 190 -4.24 -13.05 -10.74
N TRP A 191 -4.44 -12.43 -9.58
CA TRP A 191 -3.38 -11.78 -8.79
C TRP A 191 -3.15 -12.55 -7.49
N ASN A 192 -1.93 -13.01 -7.28
CA ASN A 192 -1.52 -13.76 -6.09
C ASN A 192 -0.33 -13.09 -5.39
N VAL A 193 -0.23 -13.25 -4.07
CA VAL A 193 0.85 -12.69 -3.24
C VAL A 193 1.41 -13.74 -2.27
N CYS A 194 2.67 -13.60 -1.89
CA CYS A 194 3.28 -14.38 -0.80
C CYS A 194 4.04 -13.43 0.13
N TYR A 195 3.63 -13.35 1.40
CA TYR A 195 4.18 -12.37 2.34
C TYR A 195 5.46 -12.86 3.02
N PHE A 196 6.47 -12.00 3.05
CA PHE A 196 7.62 -12.08 3.96
C PHE A 196 7.39 -11.29 5.24
N ALA A 197 6.67 -10.17 5.14
CA ALA A 197 6.20 -9.38 6.26
C ALA A 197 4.92 -8.61 5.86
N LEU A 198 3.96 -8.51 6.78
CA LEU A 198 2.81 -7.60 6.67
C LEU A 198 2.51 -7.03 8.05
N HIS A 199 3.41 -6.20 8.57
CA HIS A 199 3.28 -5.53 9.87
C HIS A 199 3.03 -6.46 11.06
N GLY A 200 3.48 -7.71 10.97
CA GLY A 200 3.18 -8.76 11.92
C GLY A 200 1.71 -9.22 11.92
N ALA A 201 0.88 -8.76 10.98
CA ALA A 201 -0.51 -9.19 10.81
C ALA A 201 -0.62 -10.67 10.42
N VAL A 202 0.34 -11.16 9.65
CA VAL A 202 0.38 -12.53 9.12
C VAL A 202 1.62 -13.27 9.64
N ASP A 203 1.48 -14.56 9.90
CA ASP A 203 2.62 -15.45 10.16
C ASP A 203 3.35 -15.75 8.84
N THR A 204 4.65 -15.49 8.81
CA THR A 204 5.56 -15.63 7.65
C THR A 204 6.78 -16.49 7.96
N CYS A 205 6.83 -17.17 9.12
CA CYS A 205 8.01 -17.92 9.56
C CYS A 205 8.47 -18.97 8.53
N GLU A 206 7.53 -19.70 7.94
CA GLU A 206 7.84 -20.72 6.93
C GLU A 206 8.36 -20.11 5.62
N THR A 207 7.77 -19.00 5.16
CA THR A 207 8.25 -18.27 3.97
C THR A 207 9.70 -17.81 4.18
N LEU A 208 10.00 -17.24 5.35
CA LEU A 208 11.36 -16.81 5.71
C LEU A 208 12.33 -17.99 5.79
N ARG A 209 11.89 -19.14 6.31
CA ARG A 209 12.69 -20.37 6.39
C ARG A 209 13.01 -20.96 5.00
N ARG A 210 12.08 -20.85 4.06
CA ARG A 210 12.20 -21.35 2.69
C ARG A 210 12.99 -20.43 1.77
N CYS A 211 13.02 -19.14 2.08
CA CYS A 211 13.78 -18.15 1.34
C CYS A 211 14.83 -17.48 2.24
N PRO A 212 15.81 -18.24 2.78
CA PRO A 212 16.76 -17.72 3.75
C PRO A 212 17.61 -16.56 3.20
N ARG A 213 17.95 -16.57 1.91
CA ARG A 213 18.71 -15.48 1.29
C ARG A 213 17.87 -14.22 1.18
N THR A 214 16.65 -14.34 0.69
CA THR A 214 15.70 -13.23 0.61
C THR A 214 15.41 -12.67 2.00
N ALA A 215 15.21 -13.53 3.01
CA ALA A 215 14.99 -13.12 4.40
C ALA A 215 16.18 -12.31 4.95
N ALA A 216 17.41 -12.76 4.71
CA ALA A 216 18.62 -12.06 5.14
C ALA A 216 18.76 -10.67 4.47
N LEU A 217 18.45 -10.58 3.18
CA LEU A 217 18.47 -9.33 2.43
C LEU A 217 17.37 -8.36 2.90
N LEU A 218 16.16 -8.85 3.16
CA LEU A 218 15.07 -8.04 3.69
C LEU A 218 15.39 -7.51 5.10
N ALA A 219 16.08 -8.30 5.92
CA ALA A 219 16.50 -7.88 7.26
C ALA A 219 17.58 -6.79 7.24
N SER A 220 18.35 -6.65 6.16
CA SER A 220 19.37 -5.61 6.00
C SER A 220 18.83 -4.31 5.39
N VAL A 221 17.57 -4.27 4.94
CA VAL A 221 16.95 -3.07 4.38
C VAL A 221 16.86 -1.98 5.45
N PRO A 222 17.54 -0.83 5.27
CA PRO A 222 17.48 0.25 6.24
C PRO A 222 16.07 0.84 6.24
N ARG A 223 15.56 1.11 7.45
CA ARG A 223 14.23 1.73 7.64
C ARG A 223 13.12 0.97 6.91
N GLY A 224 13.15 -0.36 6.94
CA GLY A 224 12.07 -1.20 6.42
C GLY A 224 10.71 -0.83 7.04
N TYR A 225 9.66 -0.80 6.22
CA TYR A 225 8.29 -0.49 6.64
C TYR A 225 7.56 -1.71 7.24
N ALA A 226 8.27 -2.83 7.45
CA ALA A 226 7.72 -4.13 7.87
C ALA A 226 6.64 -4.68 6.91
N HIS A 227 6.71 -4.34 5.63
CA HIS A 227 5.88 -4.93 4.58
C HIS A 227 6.76 -5.33 3.39
N ALA A 228 6.74 -6.62 3.08
CA ALA A 228 7.46 -7.20 1.95
C ALA A 228 6.72 -8.46 1.46
N MET A 229 6.60 -8.61 0.15
CA MET A 229 5.89 -9.73 -0.46
C MET A 229 6.36 -10.01 -1.88
N LEU A 230 6.22 -11.26 -2.32
CA LEU A 230 6.16 -11.58 -3.73
C LEU A 230 4.76 -11.24 -4.25
N SER A 231 4.68 -10.62 -5.42
CA SER A 231 3.42 -10.33 -6.10
C SER A 231 3.48 -10.89 -7.52
N ALA A 232 2.54 -11.77 -7.82
CA ALA A 232 2.46 -12.47 -9.09
C ALA A 232 1.15 -12.18 -9.83
N LEU A 233 1.28 -11.81 -11.11
CA LEU A 233 0.16 -11.64 -12.01
C LEU A 233 0.16 -12.75 -13.05
N ALA A 234 -0.97 -13.45 -13.18
CA ALA A 234 -1.19 -14.40 -14.25
C ALA A 234 -1.21 -13.68 -15.63
N PRO A 235 -1.15 -14.42 -16.74
CA PRO A 235 -1.29 -13.87 -18.07
C PRO A 235 -2.62 -13.11 -18.24
N GLY A 236 -2.59 -11.96 -18.92
CA GLY A 236 -3.80 -11.16 -19.20
C GLY A 236 -4.37 -10.39 -17.99
N THR A 237 -3.64 -10.28 -16.88
CA THR A 237 -4.10 -9.58 -15.67
C THR A 237 -3.70 -8.11 -15.66
N SER A 238 -4.64 -7.24 -15.31
CA SER A 238 -4.40 -5.81 -15.07
C SER A 238 -4.92 -5.39 -13.71
N VAL A 239 -4.03 -4.93 -12.82
CA VAL A 239 -4.40 -4.24 -11.58
C VAL A 239 -4.98 -2.88 -11.93
N VAL A 240 -6.15 -2.55 -11.41
CA VAL A 240 -6.83 -1.29 -11.75
C VAL A 240 -6.10 -0.07 -11.16
N PRO A 241 -6.29 1.15 -11.70
CA PRO A 241 -5.78 2.37 -11.07
C PRO A 241 -6.26 2.51 -9.63
N HIS A 242 -5.31 2.66 -8.70
CA HIS A 242 -5.58 2.78 -7.27
C HIS A 242 -4.48 3.59 -6.57
N HIS A 243 -4.66 3.82 -5.27
CA HIS A 243 -3.70 4.49 -4.40
C HIS A 243 -3.32 3.58 -3.24
N GLY A 244 -2.08 3.73 -2.78
CA GLY A 244 -1.62 3.23 -1.50
C GLY A 244 -2.28 4.01 -0.36
N PRO A 245 -2.20 3.49 0.88
CA PRO A 245 -2.90 4.07 2.01
C PRO A 245 -2.26 5.36 2.54
N THR A 246 -0.98 5.61 2.23
CA THR A 246 -0.22 6.71 2.80
C THR A 246 1.05 7.05 2.00
N ASN A 247 1.51 8.31 2.05
CA ASN A 247 2.83 8.73 1.54
C ASN A 247 3.99 8.59 2.56
N LYS A 248 3.72 8.01 3.75
CA LYS A 248 4.74 7.75 4.80
C LYS A 248 5.83 6.77 4.35
N LYS A 249 5.64 6.10 3.22
CA LYS A 249 6.53 5.07 2.70
C LYS A 249 6.73 5.22 1.20
N LEU A 250 7.81 4.61 0.71
CA LEU A 250 8.02 4.34 -0.71
C LEU A 250 7.91 2.84 -0.96
N ARG A 251 7.54 2.47 -2.19
CA ARG A 251 7.43 1.09 -2.64
C ARG A 251 8.50 0.77 -3.67
N LEU A 252 9.34 -0.22 -3.35
CA LEU A 252 10.26 -0.83 -4.29
C LEU A 252 9.58 -2.02 -4.96
N GLN A 253 9.68 -2.13 -6.28
CA GLN A 253 9.39 -3.34 -7.05
C GLN A 253 10.67 -3.82 -7.72
N LEU A 254 11.13 -5.03 -7.38
CA LEU A 254 12.20 -5.73 -8.07
C LEU A 254 11.59 -6.84 -8.95
N PRO A 255 11.59 -6.70 -10.28
CA PRO A 255 11.08 -7.75 -11.17
C PRO A 255 11.98 -8.98 -11.16
N LEU A 256 11.39 -10.15 -10.93
CA LEU A 256 12.08 -11.43 -10.83
C LEU A 256 11.78 -12.34 -12.02
N VAL A 257 10.53 -12.30 -12.49
CA VAL A 257 10.07 -13.00 -13.69
C VAL A 257 9.30 -12.01 -14.54
N VAL A 258 9.81 -11.71 -15.72
CA VAL A 258 9.13 -10.84 -16.70
C VAL A 258 9.12 -11.57 -18.04
N PRO A 259 7.94 -11.85 -18.63
CA PRO A 259 7.85 -12.46 -19.94
C PRO A 259 8.61 -11.67 -21.02
N PRO A 260 9.07 -12.35 -22.10
CA PRO A 260 9.71 -11.67 -23.21
C PRO A 260 8.77 -10.63 -23.85
N PRO A 261 9.33 -9.62 -24.54
CA PRO A 261 8.55 -8.66 -25.29
C PRO A 261 7.58 -9.33 -26.27
N VAL A 262 6.43 -8.71 -26.47
CA VAL A 262 5.41 -9.15 -27.44
C VAL A 262 5.32 -8.16 -28.60
N PRO A 263 4.84 -8.57 -29.78
CA PRO A 263 4.59 -7.65 -30.87
C PRO A 263 3.60 -6.55 -30.45
N GLY A 264 4.01 -5.30 -30.65
CA GLY A 264 3.19 -4.11 -30.47
C GLY A 264 2.27 -3.87 -31.67
N PRO A 265 1.30 -2.96 -31.53
CA PRO A 265 0.37 -2.60 -32.60
C PRO A 265 1.07 -1.97 -33.83
N ASP A 266 2.26 -1.42 -33.64
CA ASP A 266 3.14 -0.85 -34.66
C ASP A 266 4.12 -1.88 -35.24
N GLY A 267 4.03 -3.15 -34.86
CA GLY A 267 4.92 -4.23 -35.29
C GLY A 267 6.28 -4.26 -34.58
N GLY A 268 6.59 -3.29 -33.71
CA GLY A 268 7.79 -3.29 -32.88
C GLY A 268 7.62 -4.14 -31.61
N GLU A 269 8.72 -4.58 -31.00
CA GLU A 269 8.67 -5.31 -29.73
C GLU A 269 8.37 -4.36 -28.56
N ARG A 270 7.45 -4.75 -27.67
CA ARG A 270 7.10 -3.98 -26.47
C ARG A 270 7.01 -4.90 -25.26
N SER A 271 7.40 -4.38 -24.09
CA SER A 271 7.17 -5.12 -22.85
C SER A 271 5.67 -5.27 -22.61
N SER A 272 5.23 -6.51 -22.33
CA SER A 272 3.86 -6.80 -21.95
C SER A 272 3.58 -6.48 -20.48
N CYS A 273 4.62 -6.17 -19.70
CA CYS A 273 4.55 -5.93 -18.27
C CYS A 273 5.00 -4.51 -17.93
N CYS A 274 4.13 -3.73 -17.32
CA CYS A 274 4.40 -2.33 -17.01
C CYS A 274 3.81 -1.95 -15.66
N LEU A 275 4.42 -0.92 -15.06
CA LEU A 275 3.88 -0.14 -13.96
C LEU A 275 3.60 1.28 -14.51
N ARG A 276 2.43 1.84 -14.23
CA ARG A 276 2.16 3.25 -14.51
C ARG A 276 1.96 4.00 -13.20
N VAL A 277 2.68 5.09 -12.98
CA VAL A 277 2.56 5.95 -11.78
C VAL A 277 2.42 7.39 -12.21
N ALA A 278 1.33 8.06 -11.80
CA ALA A 278 1.04 9.44 -12.17
C ALA A 278 1.15 9.72 -13.69
N GLY A 279 0.69 8.77 -14.52
CA GLY A 279 0.77 8.86 -15.98
C GLY A 279 2.10 8.45 -16.61
N THR A 280 3.16 8.21 -15.82
CA THR A 280 4.45 7.73 -16.33
C THR A 280 4.47 6.21 -16.40
N GLU A 281 4.66 5.65 -17.59
CA GLU A 281 4.83 4.22 -17.78
C GLU A 281 6.29 3.79 -17.57
N VAL A 282 6.47 2.72 -16.79
CA VAL A 282 7.75 2.10 -16.47
C VAL A 282 7.69 0.62 -16.89
N PRO A 283 8.18 0.29 -18.09
CA PRO A 283 8.32 -1.10 -18.53
C PRO A 283 9.20 -1.88 -17.56
N LEU A 284 8.77 -3.07 -17.16
CA LEU A 284 9.52 -3.90 -16.23
C LEU A 284 10.60 -4.70 -16.96
N CYS A 285 11.77 -4.81 -16.34
CA CYS A 285 12.89 -5.64 -16.78
C CYS A 285 13.40 -6.48 -15.60
N GLU A 286 13.70 -7.75 -15.83
CA GLU A 286 14.21 -8.64 -14.77
C GLU A 286 15.48 -8.07 -14.13
N GLY A 287 15.50 -8.02 -12.80
CA GLY A 287 16.63 -7.50 -12.05
C GLY A 287 16.73 -5.98 -11.98
N GLU A 288 15.88 -5.22 -12.69
CA GLU A 288 15.90 -3.75 -12.67
C GLU A 288 14.83 -3.19 -11.70
N PRO A 289 15.23 -2.71 -10.51
CA PRO A 289 14.28 -2.24 -9.52
C PRO A 289 13.65 -0.89 -9.90
N VAL A 290 12.39 -0.71 -9.51
CA VAL A 290 11.67 0.57 -9.61
C VAL A 290 11.23 0.99 -8.22
N LEU A 291 11.63 2.21 -7.81
CA LEU A 291 11.19 2.82 -6.56
C LEU A 291 10.17 3.91 -6.89
N PHE A 292 8.99 3.84 -6.29
CA PHE A 292 7.92 4.79 -6.54
C PHE A 292 7.14 5.10 -5.27
N ASP A 293 6.49 6.25 -5.24
CA ASP A 293 5.54 6.60 -4.18
C ASP A 293 4.16 6.09 -4.58
N ASP A 294 3.71 5.02 -3.92
CA ASP A 294 2.41 4.39 -4.24
C ASP A 294 1.22 5.19 -3.71
N SER A 295 1.42 6.29 -2.99
CA SER A 295 0.33 7.24 -2.70
C SER A 295 -0.18 7.96 -3.95
N PHE A 296 0.65 8.05 -4.99
CA PHE A 296 0.22 8.48 -6.33
C PHE A 296 -0.70 7.42 -6.95
N GLU A 297 -1.62 7.86 -7.81
CA GLU A 297 -2.42 6.93 -8.61
C GLU A 297 -1.49 6.06 -9.44
N HIS A 298 -1.64 4.75 -9.30
CA HIS A 298 -0.83 3.79 -10.02
C HIS A 298 -1.65 2.57 -10.44
N GLU A 299 -1.19 1.94 -11.51
CA GLU A 299 -1.71 0.66 -11.99
C GLU A 299 -0.55 -0.20 -12.50
N ALA A 300 -0.77 -1.51 -12.63
CA ALA A 300 0.23 -2.42 -13.14
C ALA A 300 -0.43 -3.54 -13.92
N TRP A 301 0.25 -4.06 -14.94
CA TRP A 301 -0.31 -5.13 -15.76
C TRP A 301 0.71 -6.17 -16.18
N ASN A 302 0.19 -7.36 -16.49
CA ASN A 302 0.82 -8.40 -17.28
C ASN A 302 -0.12 -8.74 -18.45
N ARG A 303 0.14 -8.16 -19.62
CA ARG A 303 -0.63 -8.39 -20.85
C ARG A 303 -0.02 -9.50 -21.71
N HIS A 304 0.94 -10.28 -21.19
CA HIS A 304 1.46 -11.42 -21.93
C HIS A 304 0.34 -12.47 -22.11
N PRO A 305 0.20 -13.11 -23.28
CA PRO A 305 -0.90 -14.04 -23.54
C PRO A 305 -0.81 -15.33 -22.71
N THR A 306 0.40 -15.79 -22.37
CA THR A 306 0.61 -17.13 -21.79
C THR A 306 1.57 -17.24 -20.62
N GLN A 307 2.26 -16.17 -20.23
CA GLN A 307 3.35 -16.24 -19.24
C GLN A 307 3.08 -15.28 -18.07
N PRO A 308 3.36 -15.70 -16.82
CA PRO A 308 3.12 -14.89 -15.64
C PRO A 308 4.23 -13.85 -15.41
N ARG A 309 3.96 -12.90 -14.52
CA ARG A 309 4.92 -11.91 -14.03
C ARG A 309 5.08 -12.04 -12.52
N VAL A 310 6.32 -12.02 -12.00
CA VAL A 310 6.61 -11.98 -10.56
C VAL A 310 7.51 -10.80 -10.23
N VAL A 311 7.13 -10.04 -9.21
CA VAL A 311 7.95 -8.98 -8.62
C VAL A 311 8.09 -9.22 -7.11
N LEU A 312 9.25 -8.88 -6.54
CA LEU A 312 9.40 -8.66 -5.10
C LEU A 312 9.01 -7.21 -4.79
N ILE A 313 8.07 -7.03 -3.87
CA ILE A 313 7.67 -5.74 -3.32
C ILE A 313 8.31 -5.57 -1.94
N VAL A 314 8.95 -4.42 -1.71
CA VAL A 314 9.49 -4.02 -0.41
C VAL A 314 9.08 -2.58 -0.13
N ASP A 315 8.39 -2.36 0.98
CA ASP A 315 8.05 -1.00 1.43
C ASP A 315 9.10 -0.50 2.44
N VAL A 316 9.50 0.76 2.29
CA VAL A 316 10.46 1.45 3.19
C VAL A 316 9.90 2.77 3.67
N TRP A 317 10.23 3.19 4.89
CA TRP A 317 9.85 4.50 5.38
C TRP A 317 10.38 5.61 4.46
N HIS A 318 9.58 6.65 4.27
CA HIS A 318 9.94 7.77 3.42
C HIS A 318 11.28 8.40 3.88
N PRO A 319 12.25 8.64 2.97
CA PRO A 319 13.61 9.04 3.35
C PRO A 319 13.67 10.37 4.11
N ASP A 320 12.72 11.28 3.87
CA ASP A 320 12.67 12.56 4.58
C ASP A 320 12.28 12.46 6.04
N LEU A 321 11.58 11.40 6.46
CA LEU A 321 11.16 11.24 7.85
C LEU A 321 12.39 11.21 8.76
N SER A 322 12.28 11.77 9.95
CA SER A 322 13.30 11.60 10.99
C SER A 322 13.18 10.23 11.67
N ASP A 323 14.17 9.85 12.47
CA ASP A 323 14.10 8.62 13.27
C ASP A 323 13.03 8.71 14.35
N GLU A 324 12.82 9.88 14.96
CA GLU A 324 11.75 10.08 15.94
C GLU A 324 10.37 9.99 15.28
N GLU A 325 10.19 10.52 14.06
CA GLU A 325 8.95 10.39 13.30
C GLU A 325 8.66 8.92 12.98
N VAL A 326 9.66 8.17 12.52
CA VAL A 326 9.51 6.72 12.26
C VAL A 326 9.16 5.96 13.54
N LYS A 327 9.78 6.28 14.69
CA LYS A 327 9.44 5.65 15.97
C LYS A 327 7.99 5.91 16.36
N PHE A 328 7.52 7.17 16.27
CA PHE A 328 6.14 7.52 16.58
C PHE A 328 5.15 6.82 15.63
N LEU A 329 5.37 6.93 14.32
CA LEU A 329 4.48 6.33 13.32
C LEU A 329 4.45 4.80 13.43
N SER A 330 5.59 4.18 13.71
CA SER A 330 5.67 2.74 14.00
C SER A 330 4.91 2.36 15.27
N PHE A 331 4.97 3.20 16.31
CA PHE A 331 4.21 3.00 17.53
C PHE A 331 2.70 3.02 17.26
N VAL A 332 2.21 4.05 16.58
CA VAL A 332 0.78 4.17 16.18
C VAL A 332 0.36 2.96 15.36
N HIS A 333 1.14 2.60 14.33
CA HIS A 333 0.82 1.48 13.47
C HIS A 333 0.77 0.14 14.22
N LYS A 334 1.76 -0.13 15.09
CA LYS A 334 1.78 -1.35 15.92
C LYS A 334 0.61 -1.42 16.90
N ALA A 335 0.21 -0.28 17.48
CA ALA A 335 -0.96 -0.21 18.34
C ALA A 335 -2.23 -0.60 17.56
N ASN A 336 -2.37 -0.13 16.33
CA ASN A 336 -3.52 -0.42 15.48
C ASN A 336 -3.60 -1.88 15.04
N VAL A 337 -2.47 -2.46 14.64
CA VAL A 337 -2.42 -3.90 14.31
C VAL A 337 -2.79 -4.76 15.53
N ARG A 338 -2.29 -4.41 16.72
CA ARG A 338 -2.65 -5.13 17.96
C ARG A 338 -4.13 -5.02 18.29
N ALA A 339 -4.69 -3.81 18.17
CA ALA A 339 -6.11 -3.58 18.39
C ALA A 339 -6.98 -4.36 17.39
N ALA A 340 -6.61 -4.35 16.10
CA ALA A 340 -7.29 -5.11 15.07
C ALA A 340 -7.25 -6.63 15.33
N LYS A 341 -6.09 -7.16 15.74
CA LYS A 341 -5.95 -8.58 16.11
C LYS A 341 -6.82 -8.95 17.31
N ALA A 342 -6.82 -8.12 18.35
CA ALA A 342 -7.66 -8.36 19.54
C ALA A 342 -9.16 -8.34 19.18
N ALA A 343 -9.58 -7.41 18.32
CA ALA A 343 -10.95 -7.33 17.83
C ALA A 343 -11.34 -8.57 17.01
N SER A 344 -10.46 -9.02 16.11
CA SER A 344 -10.66 -10.23 15.30
C SER A 344 -10.79 -11.49 16.16
N ALA A 345 -9.92 -11.67 17.17
CA ALA A 345 -9.95 -12.81 18.08
C ALA A 345 -11.24 -12.88 18.93
N THR A 346 -11.81 -11.71 19.25
CA THR A 346 -13.06 -11.61 20.04
C THR A 346 -14.30 -11.96 19.21
N ARG A 347 -14.22 -11.83 17.87
CA ARG A 347 -15.32 -12.08 16.92
C ARG A 347 -15.50 -13.55 16.51
N GLY A 348 -14.85 -14.51 17.18
CA GLY A 348 -14.88 -15.93 16.83
C GLY A 348 -16.29 -16.47 16.52
N GLY A 349 -16.53 -16.82 15.25
CA GLY A 349 -17.79 -17.39 14.75
C GLY A 349 -18.46 -16.50 13.70
N ALA A 350 -18.63 -17.06 12.50
CA ALA A 350 -19.26 -16.46 11.32
C ALA A 350 -20.36 -15.43 11.61
N VAL A 351 -20.01 -14.14 11.51
CA VAL A 351 -20.99 -13.07 11.28
C VAL A 351 -20.86 -12.66 9.82
N SER A 352 -21.81 -13.15 9.02
CA SER A 352 -22.03 -12.77 7.64
C SER A 352 -22.18 -11.24 7.52
N GLY A 353 -21.33 -10.60 6.70
CA GLY A 353 -21.61 -9.26 6.15
C GLY A 353 -20.53 -8.18 6.24
N SER A 354 -19.42 -8.40 6.97
CA SER A 354 -18.29 -7.45 7.01
C SER A 354 -17.02 -8.16 7.51
N ALA A 355 -16.32 -8.87 6.63
CA ALA A 355 -15.02 -9.44 6.97
C ALA A 355 -14.01 -8.32 7.27
N ASP A 356 -13.42 -8.31 8.47
CA ASP A 356 -12.32 -7.40 8.76
C ASP A 356 -11.06 -7.81 7.97
N PHE A 357 -10.09 -6.90 7.87
CA PHE A 357 -8.89 -7.12 7.04
C PHE A 357 -8.13 -8.40 7.40
N LEU A 358 -8.09 -8.79 8.68
CA LEU A 358 -7.40 -10.01 9.11
C LEU A 358 -8.18 -11.25 8.69
N THR A 359 -9.51 -11.24 8.83
CA THR A 359 -10.38 -12.31 8.32
C THR A 359 -10.21 -12.49 6.81
N VAL A 360 -10.17 -11.40 6.04
CA VAL A 360 -9.95 -11.43 4.59
C VAL A 360 -8.60 -12.07 4.23
N LEU A 361 -7.54 -11.81 5.01
CA LEU A 361 -6.23 -12.42 4.81
C LEU A 361 -6.21 -13.91 5.15
N GLU A 362 -6.93 -14.33 6.19
CA GLU A 362 -7.08 -15.73 6.58
C GLU A 362 -7.87 -16.51 5.52
N ASP A 363 -8.97 -15.95 5.01
CA ASP A 363 -9.76 -16.54 3.92
C ASP A 363 -8.95 -16.66 2.63
N ALA A 364 -8.16 -15.63 2.30
CA ALA A 364 -7.24 -15.66 1.16
C ALA A 364 -6.22 -16.79 1.31
N ARG A 365 -5.65 -16.96 2.52
CA ARG A 365 -4.71 -18.05 2.82
C ARG A 365 -5.34 -19.42 2.70
N GLY A 366 -6.63 -19.57 3.02
CA GLY A 366 -7.36 -20.82 2.87
C GLY A 366 -7.74 -21.16 1.41
N SER A 367 -7.65 -20.20 0.51
CA SER A 367 -8.08 -20.34 -0.88
C SER A 367 -7.07 -21.09 -1.75
N PRO A 368 -7.49 -21.96 -2.69
CA PRO A 368 -6.58 -22.62 -3.61
C PRO A 368 -5.87 -21.60 -4.51
N VAL A 369 -4.58 -21.83 -4.78
CA VAL A 369 -3.85 -21.06 -5.80
C VAL A 369 -4.45 -21.39 -7.17
N PRO A 370 -4.87 -20.38 -7.95
CA PRO A 370 -5.37 -20.57 -9.30
C PRO A 370 -4.40 -21.35 -10.20
N ALA A 371 -4.94 -22.25 -11.03
CA ALA A 371 -4.15 -23.10 -11.93
C ALA A 371 -3.47 -22.33 -13.07
N ASP A 372 -3.83 -21.07 -13.29
CA ASP A 372 -3.25 -20.18 -14.31
C ASP A 372 -1.92 -19.53 -13.88
N LEU A 373 -1.50 -19.73 -12.63
CA LEU A 373 -0.23 -19.27 -12.08
C LEU A 373 0.85 -20.37 -12.17
N VAL A 374 1.22 -20.76 -13.39
CA VAL A 374 2.31 -21.72 -13.63
C VAL A 374 3.57 -20.93 -14.02
N PHE A 375 4.50 -20.77 -13.09
CA PHE A 375 5.83 -20.25 -13.41
C PHE A 375 6.69 -21.36 -14.03
N PRO A 376 7.56 -21.03 -15.00
CA PRO A 376 8.50 -22.00 -15.57
C PRO A 376 9.40 -22.55 -14.46
N ARG A 377 9.64 -23.87 -14.47
CA ARG A 377 10.65 -24.47 -13.57
C ARG A 377 11.98 -23.77 -13.81
N PRO A 378 12.75 -23.45 -12.76
CA PRO A 378 14.10 -22.93 -12.95
C PRO A 378 14.92 -23.96 -13.76
N PRO A 379 15.69 -23.52 -14.77
CA PRO A 379 16.44 -24.42 -15.64
C PRO A 379 17.45 -25.30 -14.88
N ASP A 380 17.83 -24.86 -13.68
CA ASP A 380 18.79 -25.47 -12.77
C ASP A 380 18.19 -26.60 -11.88
N LEU A 381 16.88 -26.87 -12.00
CA LEU A 381 16.18 -27.99 -11.34
C LEU A 381 15.63 -29.01 -12.37
N ALA A 382 16.24 -29.08 -13.55
CA ALA A 382 15.96 -30.15 -14.50
C ALA A 382 16.69 -31.45 -14.10
N GLU A 383 15.87 -32.39 -13.63
CA GLU A 383 16.12 -33.78 -13.19
C GLU A 383 16.73 -34.00 -11.80
#